data_AF-A0A962RAR3-F1
#
_entry.id   AF-A0A962RAR3-F1
#
_cell.length_a   1.000
_cell.length_b   1.000
_cell.length_c   1.000
_cell.angle_alpha   90.00
_cell.angle_beta   90.00
_cell.angle_gamma   90.00
#
_symmetry.space_group_name_H-M   'P 1'
#
loop_
_entity.id
_entity.type
_entity.pdbx_description
1 polymer ?
#
loop_
_entity_poly.entity_id
_entity_poly.type
_entity_poly.pdbx_seq_one_letter_code
_entity_poly.pdbx_strand_id
1 'polypeptide(L)'
;MSEFQTSTRVGDLPEPDADAQAHAGRLRAVIEQLIDTRGGAIGFDAYMQAALYAPGLGYYSAGSRKFGAEGDFVTAPEVSPLFARCLARQCVSVLRAVGNADILEVGAGSGIMAAELLHELAALDCLPQRYLILEVSPDLRVRQRQTLARVAPDLADRVVWLDTLPATPIRGCVLANEVVDALPVRCF
;
A
#
# COMPACT_ATOMS: atom_id res chain seq x y z
N MET A 1 -15.60 -33.59 -13.18
CA MET A 1 -15.82 -32.47 -12.23
C MET A 1 -14.80 -32.63 -11.12
N SER A 2 -13.67 -31.92 -11.23
CA SER A 2 -12.55 -32.02 -10.28
C SER A 2 -12.77 -31.00 -9.17
N GLU A 3 -12.82 -31.46 -7.93
CA GLU A 3 -12.89 -30.64 -6.73
C GLU A 3 -11.59 -29.84 -6.57
N PHE A 4 -11.70 -28.53 -6.34
CA PHE A 4 -10.59 -27.72 -5.85
C PHE A 4 -10.44 -27.99 -4.35
N GLN A 5 -9.42 -28.76 -3.97
CA GLN A 5 -8.93 -28.84 -2.59
C GLN A 5 -7.88 -27.74 -2.38
N THR A 6 -8.25 -26.66 -1.70
CA THR A 6 -7.30 -25.69 -1.16
C THR A 6 -7.45 -25.64 0.35
N SER A 7 -6.74 -26.54 1.03
CA SER A 7 -6.48 -26.44 2.45
C SER A 7 -4.97 -26.61 2.66
N THR A 8 -4.20 -25.55 2.44
CA THR A 8 -2.80 -25.47 2.84
C THR A 8 -2.75 -25.69 4.36
N ARG A 9 -2.12 -26.78 4.81
CA ARG A 9 -1.93 -26.99 6.25
C ARG A 9 -0.78 -26.09 6.72
N VAL A 10 -0.80 -25.67 7.98
CA VAL A 10 0.26 -24.82 8.56
C VAL A 10 1.67 -25.43 8.37
N GLY A 11 1.77 -26.76 8.25
CA GLY A 11 3.03 -27.48 8.00
C GLY A 11 3.59 -27.38 6.57
N ASP A 12 2.85 -26.81 5.62
CA ASP A 12 3.29 -26.66 4.22
C ASP A 12 3.84 -25.27 3.91
N LEU A 13 3.91 -24.38 4.91
CA LEU A 13 4.46 -23.03 4.75
C LEU A 13 5.99 -23.04 4.83
N PRO A 14 6.68 -22.22 4.02
CA PRO A 14 8.12 -22.10 4.08
C PRO A 14 8.54 -21.61 5.47
N GLU A 15 9.58 -22.23 6.02
CA GLU A 15 10.11 -21.82 7.32
C GLU A 15 10.83 -20.46 7.16
N PRO A 16 10.48 -19.44 7.96
CA PRO A 16 11.18 -18.16 7.92
C PRO A 16 12.64 -18.32 8.36
N ASP A 17 13.53 -17.49 7.83
CA ASP A 17 14.92 -17.43 8.29
C ASP A 17 15.04 -16.94 9.76
N ALA A 18 16.23 -17.06 10.33
CA ALA A 18 16.47 -16.74 11.74
C ALA A 18 16.12 -15.28 12.11
N ASP A 19 16.35 -14.33 11.18
CA ASP A 19 16.05 -12.92 11.41
C ASP A 19 14.54 -12.66 11.41
N ALA A 20 13.82 -13.28 10.47
CA ALA A 20 12.37 -13.25 10.40
C ALA A 20 11.72 -13.93 11.62
N GLN A 21 12.27 -15.05 12.10
CA GLN A 21 11.82 -15.71 13.32
C GLN A 21 12.02 -14.82 14.56
N ALA A 22 13.20 -14.20 14.70
CA ALA A 22 13.47 -13.28 15.79
C ALA A 22 12.55 -12.05 15.75
N HIS A 23 12.24 -11.55 14.54
CA HIS A 23 11.29 -10.47 14.34
C HIS A 23 9.87 -10.85 14.75
N ALA A 24 9.40 -12.02 14.30
CA ALA A 24 8.09 -12.55 14.66
C ALA A 24 7.98 -12.76 16.18
N GLY A 25 9.04 -13.22 16.85
CA GLY A 25 9.08 -13.34 18.31
C GLY A 25 8.87 -12.01 19.05
N ARG A 26 9.48 -10.92 18.56
CA ARG A 26 9.27 -9.57 19.14
C ARG A 26 7.85 -9.06 18.94
N LEU A 27 7.30 -9.23 17.73
CA LEU A 27 5.91 -8.85 17.44
C LEU A 27 4.92 -9.66 18.29
N ARG A 28 5.15 -10.96 18.44
CA ARG A 28 4.35 -11.84 19.29
C ARG A 28 4.31 -11.33 20.73
N ALA A 29 5.45 -10.96 21.30
CA ALA A 29 5.50 -10.42 22.67
C ALA A 29 4.67 -9.14 22.83
N VAL A 30 4.66 -8.25 21.81
CA VAL A 30 3.81 -7.04 21.81
C VAL A 30 2.32 -7.41 21.82
N ILE A 31 1.92 -8.39 21.01
CA ILE A 31 0.52 -8.84 20.93
C ILE A 31 0.10 -9.52 22.24
N GLU A 32 0.94 -10.38 22.82
CA GLU A 32 0.68 -11.03 24.11
C GLU A 32 0.50 -9.98 25.22
N GLN A 33 1.39 -8.99 25.30
CA GLN A 33 1.25 -7.88 26.24
C GLN A 33 -0.05 -7.07 26.03
N LEU A 34 -0.44 -6.85 24.77
CA LEU A 34 -1.70 -6.17 24.44
C LEU A 34 -2.92 -6.98 24.91
N ILE A 35 -2.87 -8.31 24.78
CA ILE A 35 -3.92 -9.22 25.28
C ILE A 35 -4.02 -9.14 26.81
N ASP A 36 -2.88 -9.26 27.50
CA ASP A 36 -2.84 -9.23 28.97
C ASP A 36 -3.39 -7.91 29.53
N THR A 37 -2.95 -6.79 28.98
CA THR A 37 -3.37 -5.45 29.42
C THR A 37 -4.83 -5.12 29.11
N ARG A 38 -5.47 -5.85 28.19
CA ARG A 38 -6.88 -5.69 27.79
C ARG A 38 -7.83 -6.67 28.49
N GLY A 39 -7.34 -7.42 29.48
CA GLY A 39 -8.15 -8.37 30.25
C GLY A 39 -8.22 -9.77 29.67
N GLY A 40 -7.18 -10.19 28.94
CA GLY A 40 -7.00 -11.57 28.47
C GLY A 40 -7.58 -11.86 27.08
N ALA A 41 -8.22 -10.88 26.44
CA ALA A 41 -8.68 -11.00 25.06
C ALA A 41 -8.71 -9.63 24.36
N ILE A 42 -8.56 -9.65 23.04
CA ILE A 42 -8.72 -8.48 22.16
C ILE A 42 -9.60 -8.85 20.96
N GLY A 43 -10.23 -7.84 20.36
CA GLY A 43 -10.91 -8.00 19.09
C GLY A 43 -9.94 -8.34 17.96
N PHE A 44 -10.44 -8.99 16.90
CA PHE A 44 -9.64 -9.31 15.72
C PHE A 44 -9.10 -8.05 15.03
N ASP A 45 -9.81 -6.92 15.15
CA ASP A 45 -9.37 -5.61 14.67
C ASP A 45 -8.10 -5.14 15.40
N ALA A 46 -8.08 -5.27 16.73
CA ALA A 46 -6.89 -4.92 17.52
C ALA A 46 -5.71 -5.87 17.24
N TYR A 47 -5.98 -7.15 17.02
CA TYR A 47 -4.96 -8.11 16.60
C TYR A 47 -4.38 -7.75 15.23
N MET A 48 -5.22 -7.54 14.21
CA MET A 48 -4.81 -7.11 12.87
C MET A 48 -4.02 -5.80 12.93
N GLN A 49 -4.50 -4.81 13.70
CA GLN A 49 -3.80 -3.54 13.87
C GLN A 49 -2.38 -3.73 14.39
N ALA A 50 -2.17 -4.57 15.40
CA ALA A 50 -0.84 -4.86 15.93
C ALA A 50 0.02 -5.65 14.92
N ALA A 51 -0.53 -6.74 14.37
CA ALA A 51 0.19 -7.61 13.45
C ALA A 51 0.63 -6.89 12.16
N LEU A 52 -0.21 -5.98 11.64
CA LEU A 52 0.04 -5.27 10.39
C LEU A 52 0.77 -3.95 10.59
N TYR A 53 0.50 -3.20 11.67
CA TYR A 53 0.91 -1.79 11.77
C TYR A 53 1.64 -1.43 13.07
N ALA A 54 2.04 -2.39 13.91
CA ALA A 54 2.88 -2.09 15.06
C ALA A 54 4.16 -1.35 14.62
N PRO A 55 4.50 -0.18 15.19
CA PRO A 55 5.67 0.59 14.78
C PRO A 55 6.96 -0.26 14.79
N GLY A 56 7.63 -0.36 13.63
CA GLY A 56 8.87 -1.13 13.45
C GLY A 56 8.74 -2.66 13.49
N LEU A 57 7.56 -3.22 13.76
CA LEU A 57 7.34 -4.66 13.92
C LEU A 57 6.18 -5.21 13.07
N GLY A 58 5.20 -4.37 12.74
CA GLY A 58 4.05 -4.77 11.96
C GLY A 58 4.44 -5.09 10.52
N TYR A 59 3.66 -5.95 9.88
CA TYR A 59 3.89 -6.36 8.50
C TYR A 59 4.06 -5.16 7.54
N TYR A 60 3.36 -4.04 7.67
CA TYR A 60 3.57 -2.87 6.81
C TYR A 60 4.53 -1.81 7.38
N SER A 61 5.05 -2.01 8.59
CA SER A 61 5.87 -1.03 9.32
C SER A 61 7.30 -1.48 9.62
N ALA A 62 7.64 -2.74 9.33
CA ALA A 62 8.95 -3.34 9.66
C ALA A 62 10.05 -3.19 8.58
N GLY A 63 9.83 -2.44 7.50
CA GLY A 63 10.87 -2.14 6.49
C GLY A 63 11.43 -3.30 5.66
N SER A 64 11.05 -4.56 5.92
CA SER A 64 11.47 -5.71 5.10
C SER A 64 10.91 -5.66 3.66
N ARG A 65 11.67 -6.19 2.69
CA ARG A 65 11.33 -6.25 1.25
C ARG A 65 10.00 -7.00 1.04
N LYS A 66 8.89 -6.27 0.88
CA LYS A 66 7.53 -6.87 0.83
C LYS A 66 6.83 -6.85 -0.52
N PHE A 67 7.32 -6.04 -1.47
CA PHE A 67 6.65 -5.84 -2.76
C PHE A 67 7.57 -6.14 -3.94
N GLY A 68 7.02 -6.77 -4.97
CA GLY A 68 7.69 -7.16 -6.22
C GLY A 68 7.81 -8.68 -6.35
N ALA A 69 8.48 -9.17 -7.39
CA ALA A 69 8.62 -10.61 -7.66
C ALA A 69 9.33 -11.42 -6.54
N GLU A 70 10.05 -10.73 -5.65
CA GLU A 70 10.69 -11.32 -4.45
C GLU A 70 9.95 -11.00 -3.13
N GLY A 71 8.79 -10.33 -3.19
CA GLY A 71 7.95 -10.05 -2.02
C GLY A 71 6.87 -11.10 -1.81
N ASP A 72 6.18 -11.05 -0.66
CA ASP A 72 5.15 -12.05 -0.32
C ASP A 72 3.90 -11.95 -1.24
N PHE A 73 3.67 -10.80 -1.85
CA PHE A 73 2.57 -10.56 -2.79
C PHE A 73 2.99 -9.67 -3.96
N VAL A 74 2.48 -9.99 -5.15
CA VAL A 74 2.59 -9.15 -6.35
C VAL A 74 1.24 -8.49 -6.60
N THR A 75 1.20 -7.16 -6.56
CA THR A 75 -0.02 -6.38 -6.82
C THR A 75 -0.18 -6.08 -8.31
N ALA A 76 -1.40 -5.78 -8.77
CA ALA A 76 -1.66 -5.55 -10.21
C ALA A 76 -0.72 -4.52 -10.88
N PRO A 77 -0.34 -3.40 -10.24
CA PRO A 77 0.63 -2.46 -10.79
C PRO A 77 2.05 -3.02 -11.00
N GLU A 78 2.45 -4.02 -10.21
CA GLU A 78 3.77 -4.66 -10.30
C GLU A 78 3.82 -5.71 -11.42
N VAL A 79 2.67 -6.20 -11.89
CA VAL A 79 2.58 -7.19 -12.98
C VAL A 79 2.77 -6.51 -14.35
N SER A 80 2.12 -5.37 -14.55
CA SER A 80 2.13 -4.69 -15.86
C SER A 80 1.81 -3.20 -15.78
N PRO A 81 2.51 -2.36 -16.57
CA PRO A 81 2.14 -0.95 -16.76
C PRO A 81 0.70 -0.73 -17.27
N LEU A 82 0.11 -1.74 -17.94
CA LEU A 82 -1.22 -1.62 -18.54
C LEU A 82 -2.30 -1.27 -17.51
N PHE A 83 -2.19 -1.77 -16.28
CA PHE A 83 -3.15 -1.45 -15.23
C PHE A 83 -3.19 0.06 -14.94
N ALA A 84 -2.02 0.65 -14.68
CA ALA A 84 -1.89 2.08 -14.41
C ALA A 84 -2.34 2.93 -15.61
N ARG A 85 -2.04 2.51 -16.85
CA ARG A 85 -2.46 3.22 -18.07
C ARG A 85 -3.98 3.20 -18.27
N CYS A 86 -4.62 2.06 -18.02
CA CYS A 86 -6.09 1.97 -18.06
C CYS A 86 -6.72 2.89 -17.01
N LEU A 87 -6.17 2.89 -15.79
CA LEU A 87 -6.65 3.75 -14.72
C LEU A 87 -6.44 5.24 -15.01
N ALA A 88 -5.30 5.61 -15.58
CA ALA A 88 -5.02 6.98 -16.03
C ALA A 88 -6.09 7.48 -17.01
N ARG A 89 -6.43 6.67 -18.02
CA ARG A 89 -7.47 7.01 -19.01
C ARG A 89 -8.84 7.20 -18.38
N GLN A 90 -9.18 6.41 -17.36
CA GLN A 90 -10.42 6.64 -16.60
C GLN A 90 -10.38 7.98 -15.85
N CYS A 91 -9.23 8.32 -15.24
CA CYS A 91 -9.03 9.58 -14.53
C CYS A 91 -9.17 10.81 -15.43
N VAL A 92 -8.79 10.74 -16.71
CA VAL A 92 -8.87 11.87 -17.67
C VAL A 92 -10.25 12.52 -17.69
N SER A 93 -11.32 11.72 -17.67
CA SER A 93 -12.70 12.23 -17.70
C SER A 93 -12.99 13.15 -16.50
N VAL A 94 -12.56 12.74 -15.31
CA VAL A 94 -12.73 13.49 -14.06
C VAL A 94 -11.82 14.71 -14.04
N LEU A 95 -10.54 14.55 -14.39
CA LEU A 95 -9.56 15.64 -14.37
C LEU A 95 -10.00 16.80 -15.29
N ARG A 96 -10.49 16.49 -16.50
CA ARG A 96 -11.00 17.49 -17.44
C ARG A 96 -12.28 18.16 -16.96
N ALA A 97 -13.21 17.40 -16.36
CA ALA A 97 -14.47 17.95 -15.88
C ALA A 97 -14.28 18.86 -14.66
N VAL A 98 -13.38 18.50 -13.75
CA VAL A 98 -13.14 19.24 -12.51
C VAL A 98 -12.29 20.49 -12.75
N GLY A 99 -11.24 20.38 -13.58
CA GLY A 99 -10.23 21.42 -13.79
C GLY A 99 -9.42 21.72 -12.53
N ASN A 100 -8.10 21.96 -12.67
CA ASN A 100 -7.20 22.14 -11.52
C ASN A 100 -7.39 21.02 -10.47
N ALA A 101 -7.44 19.77 -10.95
CA ALA A 101 -7.76 18.61 -10.13
C ALA A 101 -6.50 17.94 -9.61
N ASP A 102 -6.56 17.41 -8.38
CA ASP A 102 -5.54 16.57 -7.79
C ASP A 102 -5.88 15.08 -7.98
N ILE A 103 -4.87 14.22 -7.87
CA ILE A 103 -5.07 12.78 -7.64
C ILE A 103 -4.54 12.48 -6.24
N LEU A 104 -5.31 11.77 -5.42
CA LEU A 104 -4.85 11.17 -4.18
C LEU A 104 -4.75 9.66 -4.35
N GLU A 105 -3.57 9.09 -4.13
CA GLU A 105 -3.37 7.66 -3.97
C GLU A 105 -3.18 7.32 -2.50
N VAL A 106 -4.03 6.44 -1.96
CA VAL A 106 -3.88 5.89 -0.62
C VAL A 106 -3.01 4.64 -0.72
N GLY A 107 -1.92 4.58 0.05
CA GLY A 107 -1.04 3.39 0.09
C GLY A 107 -0.43 3.04 -1.26
N ALA A 108 0.47 3.89 -1.78
CA ALA A 108 1.02 3.76 -3.14
C ALA A 108 2.02 2.60 -3.35
N GLY A 109 2.18 1.71 -2.37
CA GLY A 109 3.10 0.58 -2.43
C GLY A 109 4.53 1.00 -2.80
N SER A 110 5.07 0.43 -3.89
CA SER A 110 6.41 0.77 -4.40
C SER A 110 6.50 2.12 -5.12
N GLY A 111 5.37 2.77 -5.42
CA GLY A 111 5.27 3.97 -6.24
C GLY A 111 5.21 3.72 -7.75
N ILE A 112 5.20 2.45 -8.21
CA ILE A 112 5.19 2.15 -9.64
C ILE A 112 3.89 2.56 -10.33
N MET A 113 2.75 2.40 -9.66
CA MET A 113 1.45 2.84 -10.19
C MET A 113 1.45 4.36 -10.39
N ALA A 114 1.88 5.12 -9.39
CA ALA A 114 1.99 6.58 -9.47
C ALA A 114 2.84 7.04 -10.66
N ALA A 115 4.02 6.43 -10.85
CA ALA A 115 4.93 6.78 -11.93
C ALA A 115 4.33 6.49 -13.32
N GLU A 116 3.77 5.29 -13.53
CA GLU A 116 3.15 4.92 -14.81
C GLU A 116 1.86 5.71 -15.11
N LEU A 117 1.07 6.01 -14.07
CA LEU A 117 -0.14 6.81 -14.21
C LEU A 117 0.21 8.24 -14.62
N LEU A 118 1.22 8.85 -13.98
CA LEU A 118 1.71 10.18 -14.34
C LEU A 118 2.25 10.24 -15.76
N HIS A 119 2.98 9.21 -16.23
CA HIS A 119 3.45 9.12 -17.61
C HIS A 119 2.31 9.07 -18.62
N GLU A 120 1.31 8.21 -18.39
CA GLU A 120 0.17 8.12 -19.30
C GLU A 120 -0.65 9.42 -19.31
N LEU A 121 -0.84 10.06 -18.15
CA LEU A 121 -1.51 11.36 -18.09
C LEU A 121 -0.72 12.47 -18.78
N ALA A 122 0.61 12.46 -18.72
CA ALA A 122 1.45 13.37 -19.50
C ALA A 122 1.27 13.15 -21.00
N ALA A 123 1.28 11.90 -21.46
CA ALA A 123 1.06 11.56 -22.87
C ALA A 123 -0.34 11.96 -23.38
N LEU A 124 -1.33 12.02 -22.49
CA LEU A 124 -2.70 12.44 -22.78
C LEU A 124 -2.94 13.96 -22.58
N ASP A 125 -1.88 14.72 -22.31
CA ASP A 125 -1.92 16.16 -21.99
C ASP A 125 -2.95 16.50 -20.90
N CYS A 126 -2.95 15.69 -19.84
CA CYS A 126 -3.96 15.74 -18.78
C CYS A 126 -3.34 15.48 -17.39
N LEU A 127 -2.17 16.07 -17.14
CA LEU A 127 -1.53 15.98 -15.82
C LEU A 127 -2.40 16.62 -14.73
N PRO A 128 -2.43 16.04 -13.51
CA PRO A 128 -3.10 16.67 -12.40
C PRO A 128 -2.31 17.90 -11.90
N GLN A 129 -2.95 18.73 -11.09
CA GLN A 129 -2.27 19.82 -10.38
C GLN A 129 -1.20 19.23 -9.44
N ARG A 130 -1.59 18.29 -8.58
CA ARG A 130 -0.69 17.51 -7.73
C ARG A 130 -1.06 16.04 -7.74
N TYR A 131 -0.05 15.20 -7.49
CA TYR A 131 -0.24 13.80 -7.19
C TYR A 131 0.06 13.59 -5.70
N LEU A 132 -0.96 13.39 -4.90
CA LEU A 132 -0.87 13.23 -3.46
C LEU A 132 -0.74 11.74 -3.14
N ILE A 133 0.20 11.36 -2.27
CA ILE A 133 0.33 10.00 -1.75
C ILE A 133 0.09 10.03 -0.24
N LEU A 134 -0.97 9.38 0.23
CA LEU A 134 -1.19 9.15 1.65
C LEU A 134 -0.47 7.86 2.06
N GLU A 135 0.67 8.01 2.73
CA GLU A 135 1.55 6.90 3.12
C GLU A 135 2.04 7.11 4.56
N VAL A 136 1.73 6.17 5.44
CA VAL A 136 2.14 6.24 6.86
C VAL A 136 3.50 5.60 7.12
N SER A 137 4.00 4.77 6.18
CA SER A 137 5.27 4.07 6.30
C SER A 137 6.45 4.90 5.77
N PRO A 138 7.40 5.31 6.62
CA PRO A 138 8.58 6.07 6.19
C PRO A 138 9.43 5.32 5.15
N ASP A 139 9.55 4.00 5.30
CA ASP A 139 10.34 3.15 4.39
C ASP A 139 9.71 3.12 2.99
N LEU A 140 8.38 3.01 2.92
CA LEU A 140 7.67 3.06 1.63
C LEU A 140 7.81 4.42 0.97
N ARG A 141 7.82 5.52 1.72
CA ARG A 141 8.08 6.85 1.15
C ARG A 141 9.44 6.95 0.48
N VAL A 142 10.48 6.41 1.13
CA VAL A 142 11.83 6.37 0.54
C VAL A 142 11.83 5.56 -0.75
N ARG A 143 11.21 4.37 -0.74
CA ARG A 143 11.09 3.51 -1.93
C ARG A 143 10.30 4.18 -3.06
N GLN A 144 9.17 4.81 -2.76
CA GLN A 144 8.33 5.54 -3.72
C GLN A 144 9.11 6.69 -4.37
N ARG A 145 9.86 7.47 -3.58
CA ARG A 145 10.73 8.54 -4.10
C ARG A 145 11.79 7.99 -5.05
N GLN A 146 12.44 6.88 -4.69
CA GLN A 146 13.43 6.23 -5.55
C GLN A 146 12.80 5.71 -6.86
N THR A 147 11.61 5.12 -6.79
CA THR A 147 10.86 4.67 -7.97
C THR A 147 10.51 5.84 -8.88
N LEU A 148 9.98 6.94 -8.33
CA LEU A 148 9.63 8.13 -9.10
C LEU A 148 10.86 8.78 -9.73
N ALA A 149 11.95 8.95 -8.99
CA ALA A 149 13.20 9.51 -9.51
C ALA A 149 13.79 8.65 -10.65
N ARG A 150 13.60 7.34 -10.61
CA ARG A 150 14.07 6.41 -11.64
C ARG A 150 13.16 6.34 -12.85
N VAL A 151 11.85 6.30 -12.64
CA VAL A 151 10.85 5.98 -13.69
C VAL A 151 10.27 7.24 -14.30
N ALA A 152 9.99 8.27 -13.51
CA ALA A 152 9.33 9.52 -13.94
C ALA A 152 10.02 10.76 -13.35
N PRO A 153 11.34 10.96 -13.57
CA PRO A 153 12.11 12.04 -12.95
C PRO A 153 11.51 13.43 -13.20
N ASP A 154 11.06 13.70 -14.42
CA ASP A 154 10.49 15.00 -14.83
C ASP A 154 9.11 15.28 -14.20
N LEU A 155 8.49 14.27 -13.59
CA LEU A 155 7.18 14.36 -12.95
C LEU A 155 7.25 14.22 -11.43
N ALA A 156 8.42 13.91 -10.87
CA ALA A 156 8.60 13.65 -9.44
C ALA A 156 8.23 14.85 -8.56
N ASP A 157 8.51 16.08 -9.02
CA ASP A 157 8.20 17.32 -8.31
C ASP A 157 6.69 17.58 -8.14
N ARG A 158 5.86 16.88 -8.92
CA ARG A 158 4.39 16.95 -8.80
C ARG A 158 3.86 16.10 -7.64
N VAL A 159 4.69 15.20 -7.12
CA VAL A 159 4.28 14.23 -6.09
C VAL A 159 4.49 14.81 -4.69
N VAL A 160 3.44 14.78 -3.88
CA VAL A 160 3.45 15.25 -2.50
C VAL A 160 2.99 14.13 -1.57
N TRP A 161 3.80 13.81 -0.56
CA TRP A 161 3.47 12.81 0.44
C TRP A 161 2.72 13.44 1.61
N LEU A 162 1.68 12.77 2.08
CA LEU A 162 0.82 13.18 3.18
C LEU A 162 0.89 12.16 4.31
N ASP A 163 0.96 12.65 5.55
CA ASP A 163 0.86 11.83 6.77
C ASP A 163 -0.60 11.52 7.14
N THR A 164 -1.51 12.44 6.79
CA THR A 164 -2.94 12.36 7.13
C THR A 164 -3.77 12.85 5.95
N LEU A 165 -5.06 12.48 5.96
CA LEU A 165 -6.01 13.01 4.98
C LEU A 165 -6.07 14.54 5.07
N PRO A 166 -6.13 15.26 3.92
CA PRO A 166 -6.25 16.71 3.93
C PRO A 166 -7.49 17.17 4.71
N ALA A 167 -7.34 18.24 5.50
CA ALA A 167 -8.46 18.87 6.20
C ALA A 167 -9.46 19.52 5.24
N THR A 168 -9.00 19.93 4.05
CA THR A 168 -9.84 20.44 2.98
C THR A 168 -10.22 19.33 2.01
N PRO A 169 -11.47 19.29 1.51
CA PRO A 169 -11.88 18.31 0.51
C PRO A 169 -10.98 18.32 -0.73
N ILE A 170 -10.64 17.13 -1.20
CA ILE A 170 -9.91 16.96 -2.45
C ILE A 170 -10.85 17.18 -3.63
N ARG A 171 -10.35 17.86 -4.66
CA ARG A 171 -11.05 18.05 -5.93
C ARG A 171 -10.34 17.22 -7.00
N GLY A 172 -10.91 16.08 -7.37
CA GLY A 172 -10.33 15.20 -8.39
C GLY A 172 -10.55 13.73 -8.09
N CYS A 173 -9.53 12.90 -8.26
CA CYS A 173 -9.63 11.45 -8.10
C CYS A 173 -9.03 10.98 -6.76
N VAL A 174 -9.65 9.97 -6.16
CA VAL A 174 -9.05 9.19 -5.07
C VAL A 174 -8.88 7.75 -5.56
N LEU A 175 -7.66 7.24 -5.45
CA LEU A 175 -7.25 5.90 -5.85
C LEU A 175 -6.83 5.12 -4.60
N ALA A 176 -7.30 3.88 -4.49
CA ALA A 176 -6.95 2.98 -3.40
C ALA A 176 -6.88 1.56 -3.97
N ASN A 177 -5.70 1.18 -4.45
CA ASN A 177 -5.46 -0.17 -4.98
C ASN A 177 -4.96 -1.08 -3.86
N GLU A 178 -5.69 -2.16 -3.55
CA GLU A 178 -5.30 -3.17 -2.54
C GLU A 178 -4.98 -2.57 -1.16
N VAL A 179 -5.78 -1.56 -0.76
CA VAL A 179 -5.69 -0.93 0.57
C VAL A 179 -6.77 -1.45 1.51
N VAL A 180 -8.00 -1.58 1.00
CA VAL A 180 -9.19 -1.86 1.83
C VAL A 180 -9.13 -3.26 2.45
N ASP A 181 -8.56 -4.22 1.73
CA ASP A 181 -8.34 -5.60 2.22
C ASP A 181 -7.33 -5.68 3.38
N ALA A 182 -6.43 -4.70 3.51
CA ALA A 182 -5.44 -4.62 4.56
C ALA A 182 -5.93 -3.88 5.82
N LEU A 183 -7.10 -3.23 5.77
CA LEU A 183 -7.63 -2.52 6.92
C LEU A 183 -8.11 -3.50 8.01
N PRO A 184 -7.86 -3.21 9.30
CA PRO A 184 -8.33 -4.07 10.38
C PRO A 184 -9.85 -4.23 10.39
N VAL A 185 -10.32 -5.47 10.56
CA VAL A 185 -11.75 -5.80 10.59
C VAL A 185 -12.15 -6.51 11.88
N ARG A 186 -13.44 -6.45 12.21
CA ARG A 186 -14.04 -7.18 13.33
C ARG A 186 -14.71 -8.46 12.84
N CYS A 187 -14.57 -9.53 13.61
CA CYS A 187 -15.35 -10.76 13.45
C CYS A 187 -16.54 -10.72 14.43
N PHE A 188 -17.72 -11.12 13.97
CA PHE A 188 -18.98 -11.14 14.74
C PHE A 188 -19.54 -12.55 14.83
#